data_AF-A0A5C9ABZ4-F1
#
_entry.id   AF-A0A5C9ABZ4-F1
#
_cell.length_a   1.000
_cell.length_b   1.000
_cell.length_c   1.000
_cell.angle_alpha   90.00
_cell.angle_beta   90.00
_cell.angle_gamma   90.00
#
_symmetry.space_group_name_H-M   'P 1'
#
loop_
_entity.id
_entity.type
_entity.pdbx_description
1 polymer ?
#
loop_
_entity_poly.entity_id
_entity_poly.type
_entity_poly.pdbx_seq_one_letter_code
_entity_poly.pdbx_strand_id
1 'polypeptide(L)' 'QYRAGLHQAGVDGKVSAKTGSLQGVYNLAGFITTASGQRMAFVQYLSGYAVEPADQRNRRIPLVRFESRLYKDIYQNN' A
#
# COMPACT_ATOMS: atom_id res chain seq x y z
N GLN A 1 -4.68 -9.16 8.39
CA GLN A 1 -4.82 -9.40 6.94
C GLN A 1 -3.59 -8.85 6.24
N TYR A 2 -2.88 -9.67 5.47
CA TYR A 2 -1.71 -9.27 4.66
C TYR A 2 -2.18 -8.48 3.43
N ARG A 3 -1.59 -7.30 3.17
CA ARG A 3 -1.86 -6.47 1.98
C ARG A 3 -0.80 -6.79 0.93
N ALA A 4 -1.22 -7.33 -0.22
CA ALA A 4 -0.31 -7.90 -1.22
C ALA A 4 0.76 -6.91 -1.75
N GLY A 5 0.44 -5.62 -1.83
CA GLY A 5 1.42 -4.58 -2.20
C GLY A 5 2.57 -4.44 -1.19
N LEU A 6 2.29 -4.51 0.11
CA LEU A 6 3.31 -4.44 1.16
C LEU A 6 4.20 -5.69 1.18
N HIS A 7 3.59 -6.86 0.95
CA HIS A 7 4.33 -8.11 0.82
C HIS A 7 5.29 -8.07 -0.37
N GLN A 8 4.82 -7.64 -1.54
CA GLN A 8 5.67 -7.54 -2.73
C GLN A 8 6.73 -6.43 -2.63
N ALA A 9 6.50 -5.39 -1.83
CA ALA A 9 7.54 -4.42 -1.47
C ALA A 9 8.63 -4.98 -0.54
N GLY A 10 8.43 -6.15 0.06
CA GLY A 10 9.38 -6.76 1.01
C GLY A 10 9.38 -6.09 2.39
N VAL A 11 8.30 -5.39 2.75
CA VAL A 11 8.20 -4.62 4.01
C VAL A 11 7.33 -5.33 5.07
N ASP A 12 7.20 -6.65 4.95
CA ASP A 12 6.48 -7.46 5.95
C ASP A 12 7.12 -7.31 7.33
N GLY A 13 6.29 -7.09 8.34
CA GLY A 13 6.74 -6.83 9.71
C GLY A 13 7.39 -5.45 9.92
N LYS A 14 7.55 -4.64 8.87
CA LYS A 14 8.08 -3.26 8.95
C LYS A 14 6.98 -2.20 8.93
N VAL A 15 5.78 -2.56 8.50
CA VAL A 15 4.61 -1.66 8.44
C VAL A 15 3.58 -2.06 9.49
N SER A 16 3.18 -1.09 10.31
CA SER A 16 2.05 -1.19 11.23
C SER A 16 1.02 -0.14 10.87
N ALA A 17 -0.09 -0.55 10.27
CA ALA A 17 -1.08 0.38 9.71
C ALA A 17 -2.50 -0.16 9.72
N LYS A 18 -3.46 0.76 9.68
CA LYS A 18 -4.88 0.49 9.57
C LYS A 18 -5.34 0.70 8.13
N THR A 19 -6.11 -0.25 7.60
CA THR A 19 -6.78 -0.14 6.30
C THR A 19 -8.12 0.59 6.44
N GLY A 20 -8.46 1.36 5.41
CA GLY A 20 -9.80 1.93 5.23
C GLY A 20 -10.27 1.69 3.81
N SER A 21 -11.20 0.76 3.61
CA SER A 21 -11.65 0.36 2.28
C SER A 21 -13.15 0.51 2.13
N LEU A 22 -13.56 1.20 1.07
CA LEU A 22 -14.95 1.32 0.59
C LEU A 22 -14.94 1.06 -0.92
N GLN A 23 -16.11 1.10 -1.57
CA GLN A 23 -16.18 1.04 -3.02
C GLN A 23 -15.35 2.19 -3.64
N GLY A 24 -14.33 1.83 -4.40
CA GLY A 24 -13.40 2.78 -5.01
C GLY A 24 -12.46 3.50 -4.04
N VAL A 25 -12.34 3.03 -2.79
CA VAL A 25 -11.46 3.64 -1.78
C VAL A 25 -10.51 2.59 -1.21
N TYR A 26 -9.21 2.90 -1.18
CA TYR A 26 -8.13 2.01 -0.75
C TYR A 26 -7.10 2.75 0.12
N ASN A 27 -7.53 3.15 1.32
CA ASN A 27 -6.71 3.93 2.23
C ASN A 27 -5.82 3.05 3.11
N LEU A 28 -4.73 3.64 3.59
CA LEU A 28 -3.84 3.04 4.59
C LEU A 28 -3.18 4.14 5.42
N ALA A 29 -3.21 4.04 6.74
CA ALA A 29 -2.57 5.02 7.62
C ALA A 29 -1.84 4.30 8.74
N GLY A 30 -0.61 4.72 9.05
CA GLY A 30 0.19 4.08 10.08
C GLY A 30 1.65 4.47 10.06
N PHE A 31 2.50 3.51 10.42
CA PHE A 31 3.94 3.69 10.54
C PHE A 31 4.71 2.64 9.75
N ILE A 32 5.85 3.04 9.20
CA ILE A 32 6.84 2.16 8.57
C ILE A 32 8.20 2.35 9.25
N THR A 33 8.90 1.25 9.50
CA THR A 33 10.33 1.27 9.86
C THR A 33 11.15 1.08 8.59
N THR A 34 11.96 2.07 8.23
CA THR A 34 12.75 2.08 7.00
C THR A 34 14.03 1.25 7.11
N ALA A 35 14.79 1.14 6.01
CA ALA A 35 16.06 0.41 5.97
C ALA A 35 17.11 1.01 6.90
N SER A 36 17.11 2.33 7.10
CA SER A 36 17.98 3.03 8.06
C SER A 36 17.57 2.78 9.52
N GLY A 37 16.41 2.15 9.76
CA GLY A 37 15.82 1.97 11.07
C GLY A 37 14.94 3.14 11.53
N GLN A 38 14.82 4.21 10.72
CA GLN A 38 13.95 5.34 11.02
C GLN A 38 12.48 4.90 11.03
N ARG A 39 11.72 5.33 12.04
CA ARG A 39 10.27 5.12 12.09
C ARG A 39 9.56 6.33 11.50
N MET A 40 8.84 6.14 10.40
CA MET A 40 8.09 7.19 9.71
C MET A 40 6.59 6.96 9.84
N ALA A 41 5.84 8.04 10.09
CA ALA A 41 4.39 8.05 9.96
C ALA A 41 4.00 8.30 8.50
N PHE A 42 2.90 7.72 8.03
CA PHE A 42 2.40 7.96 6.69
C PHE A 42 0.88 7.82 6.60
N VAL A 43 0.30 8.48 5.61
CA VAL A 43 -1.12 8.38 5.24
C VAL A 43 -1.23 8.26 3.72
N GLN A 44 -1.86 7.18 3.27
CA GLN A 44 -2.27 6.96 1.89
C GLN A 44 -3.79 7.11 1.82
N TYR A 45 -4.25 8.15 1.12
CA TYR A 45 -5.63 8.27 0.69
C TYR A 45 -5.72 8.05 -0.82
N LEU A 46 -6.46 7.02 -1.21
CA LEU A 46 -6.73 6.67 -2.60
C LEU A 46 -8.23 6.46 -2.76
N SER A 47 -8.88 7.40 -3.43
CA SER A 47 -10.32 7.41 -3.71
C SER A 47 -10.58 7.51 -5.21
N GLY A 48 -11.84 7.34 -5.63
CA GLY A 48 -12.19 7.34 -7.05
C GLY A 48 -11.57 6.19 -7.84
N TYR A 49 -11.12 5.14 -7.16
CA TYR A 49 -10.48 3.99 -7.80
C TYR A 49 -11.52 3.17 -8.58
N ALA A 50 -11.42 3.21 -9.90
CA ALA A 50 -12.27 2.44 -10.80
C ALA A 50 -11.41 1.73 -11.85
N VAL A 51 -11.92 0.62 -12.35
CA VAL A 51 -11.40 -0.08 -13.53
C VAL A 51 -12.56 -0.33 -14.48
N GLU A 52 -12.26 -0.61 -15.74
CA GLU A 52 -13.30 -0.99 -16.70
C GLU A 52 -14.03 -2.27 -16.24
N PRO A 53 -15.32 -2.45 -16.60
CA PRO A 53 -16.10 -3.62 -16.17
C PRO A 53 -15.44 -4.96 -16.47
N ALA A 54 -14.74 -5.06 -17.61
CA ALA A 54 -14.00 -6.25 -18.01
C ALA A 54 -12.87 -6.62 -17.03
N ASP A 55 -12.28 -5.64 -16.36
CA ASP A 55 -11.14 -5.79 -15.45
C ASP A 55 -11.54 -5.92 -13.99
N GLN A 56 -12.84 -5.97 -13.67
CA GLN A 56 -13.31 -5.93 -12.29
C GLN A 56 -12.77 -7.09 -11.42
N ARG A 57 -12.51 -8.26 -12.03
CA ARG A 57 -11.85 -9.40 -11.36
C ARG A 57 -10.37 -9.11 -11.04
N ASN A 58 -9.71 -8.31 -11.86
CA ASN A 58 -8.29 -7.96 -11.79
C ASN A 58 -8.03 -6.57 -11.18
N ARG A 59 -9.08 -5.90 -10.66
CA ARG A 59 -9.03 -4.54 -10.12
C ARG A 59 -7.96 -4.30 -9.06
N ARG A 60 -7.43 -5.34 -8.40
CA ARG A 60 -6.37 -5.21 -7.38
C ARG A 60 -4.95 -5.16 -7.97
N ILE A 61 -4.75 -5.56 -9.23
CA ILE A 61 -3.40 -5.61 -9.83
C ILE A 61 -2.76 -4.20 -9.90
N PRO A 62 -3.45 -3.14 -10.37
CA PRO A 62 -2.85 -1.81 -10.41
C PRO A 62 -2.57 -1.27 -8.99
N LEU A 63 -3.49 -1.48 -8.05
CA LEU A 63 -3.30 -1.12 -6.64
C LEU A 63 -2.06 -1.79 -6.03
N VAL A 64 -1.89 -3.10 -6.26
CA VAL A 64 -0.72 -3.83 -5.77
C VAL A 64 0.55 -3.27 -6.40
N ARG A 65 0.59 -3.02 -7.71
CA ARG A 65 1.76 -2.40 -8.37
C ARG A 65 2.12 -1.03 -7.80
N PHE A 66 1.11 -0.20 -7.55
CA PHE A 66 1.29 1.13 -6.95
C PHE A 66 1.92 1.01 -5.55
N GLU A 67 1.34 0.20 -4.68
CA GLU A 67 1.81 0.03 -3.30
C GLU A 67 3.19 -0.61 -3.24
N SER A 68 3.44 -1.64 -4.05
CA SER A 68 4.74 -2.33 -4.10
C SER A 68 5.88 -1.37 -4.43
N ARG A 69 5.65 -0.43 -5.33
CA ARG A 69 6.66 0.58 -5.70
C ARG A 69 6.80 1.64 -4.62
N LEU A 70 5.68 2.20 -4.16
CA LEU A 70 5.67 3.27 -3.17
C LEU A 70 6.34 2.86 -1.86
N TYR A 71 5.93 1.73 -1.26
CA TYR A 71 6.45 1.34 0.06
C TYR A 71 7.87 0.77 -0.01
N LYS A 72 8.26 0.20 -1.16
CA LYS A 72 9.66 -0.16 -1.40
C LYS A 72 10.55 1.09 -1.45
N ASP A 73 10.10 2.12 -2.15
CA ASP A 73 10.82 3.39 -2.25
C ASP A 73 10.97 4.08 -0.88
N ILE A 74 9.86 4.22 -0.13
CA ILE A 74 9.88 4.78 1.22
C ILE A 74 10.84 4.00 2.14
N TYR A 75 10.80 2.67 2.07
CA TYR A 75 11.68 1.82 2.89
C TYR A 75 13.16 1.97 2.53
N GLN A 76 13.50 2.07 1.25
CA GLN A 76 14.90 2.07 0.78
C GLN A 76 15.56 3.45 0.86
N ASN A 77 14.79 4.51 0.66
CA ASN A 77 15.32 5.86 0.42
C ASN A 77 15.13 6.84 1.59
N ASN A 78 14.81 6.33 2.79
CA ASN A 78 14.75 7.07 4.06
C ASN A 78 15.37 6.23 5.18
#